data_AF-A0A317Z5Q8-F1
#
_entry.id   AF-A0A317Z5Q8-F1
#
_cell.length_a   1.000
_cell.length_b   1.000
_cell.length_c   1.000
_cell.angle_alpha   90.00
_cell.angle_beta   90.00
_cell.angle_gamma   90.00
#
_symmetry.space_group_name_H-M   'P 1'
#
loop_
_entity.id
_entity.type
_entity.pdbx_description
1 polymer ?
#
loop_
_entity_poly.entity_id
_entity_poly.type
_entity_poly.pdbx_seq_one_letter_code
_entity_poly.pdbx_strand_id
1 'polypeptide(L)'
;MTHNQITNLEYDRGSRRFEEELVEYSSIEDVDENLVSEFKQLLDTNVDNEKLLKARGFMREGKLTVAGLLLFSNNINVYLPSARIRFMRYEGTKEESGARLNVVKDITFDKALPVAIREARAFINTQLREYTFLGKEGRFVTLPEYPEFAWFEGMINAIIHRRYDNQGDHIR
;
A
#
# COMPACT_ATOMS: atom_id res chain seq x y z
N MET A 1 9.55 -24.02 -22.86
CA MET A 1 9.06 -23.22 -21.72
C MET A 1 9.98 -22.03 -21.58
N THR A 2 9.45 -20.82 -21.68
CA THR A 2 10.22 -19.56 -21.61
C THR A 2 10.62 -19.29 -20.17
N HIS A 3 11.76 -18.63 -19.92
CA HIS A 3 12.28 -18.34 -18.58
C HIS A 3 11.20 -17.76 -17.63
N ASN A 4 10.39 -16.82 -18.12
CA ASN A 4 9.29 -16.21 -17.36
C ASN A 4 8.20 -17.20 -16.90
N GLN A 5 7.95 -18.26 -17.67
CA GLN A 5 6.97 -19.29 -17.28
C GLN A 5 7.50 -20.16 -16.14
N ILE A 6 8.81 -20.37 -16.08
CA ILE A 6 9.48 -21.12 -15.00
C ILE A 6 9.45 -20.27 -13.72
N THR A 7 9.80 -18.97 -13.82
CA THR A 7 9.77 -18.05 -12.68
C THR A 7 8.36 -17.90 -12.09
N ASN A 8 7.33 -17.79 -12.93
CA ASN A 8 5.93 -17.73 -12.46
C ASN A 8 5.50 -19.02 -11.75
N LEU A 9 5.94 -20.18 -12.25
CA LEU A 9 5.71 -21.47 -11.59
C LEU A 9 6.48 -21.62 -10.27
N GLU A 10 7.64 -20.98 -10.13
CA GLU A 10 8.42 -20.93 -8.88
C GLU A 10 7.77 -20.01 -7.84
N TYR A 11 7.15 -18.90 -8.26
CA TYR A 11 6.34 -18.04 -7.39
C TYR A 11 5.05 -18.75 -6.93
N ASP A 12 4.31 -19.40 -7.84
CA ASP A 12 3.07 -20.12 -7.50
C ASP A 12 3.34 -21.37 -6.63
N ARG A 13 4.55 -21.95 -6.67
CA ARG A 13 4.98 -23.08 -5.80
C ARG A 13 5.53 -22.64 -4.44
N GLY A 14 5.66 -21.33 -4.20
CA GLY A 14 6.18 -20.79 -2.93
C GLY A 14 7.70 -20.93 -2.73
N SER A 15 8.44 -21.33 -3.77
CA SER A 15 9.89 -21.55 -3.73
C SER A 15 10.69 -20.25 -3.82
N ARG A 16 10.09 -19.20 -4.38
CA ARG A 16 10.66 -17.86 -4.55
C ARG A 16 9.60 -16.85 -4.12
N ARG A 17 9.94 -15.91 -3.25
CA ARG A 17 9.04 -14.83 -2.81
C ARG A 17 9.48 -13.54 -3.47
N PHE A 18 8.63 -12.95 -4.31
CA PHE A 18 8.93 -11.68 -4.99
C PHE A 18 9.36 -10.59 -3.99
N GLU A 19 8.74 -10.57 -2.82
CA GLU A 19 9.06 -9.68 -1.71
C GLU A 19 10.52 -9.77 -1.21
N GLU A 20 11.18 -10.92 -1.40
CA GLU A 20 12.57 -11.14 -1.00
C GLU A 20 13.58 -10.83 -2.10
N GLU A 21 13.12 -10.49 -3.31
CA GLU A 21 14.03 -10.17 -4.41
C GLU A 21 14.72 -8.83 -4.19
N LEU A 22 15.97 -8.74 -4.63
CA LEU A 22 16.75 -7.51 -4.55
C LEU A 22 16.32 -6.54 -5.64
N VAL A 23 16.09 -5.30 -5.25
CA VAL A 23 15.80 -4.22 -6.17
C VAL A 23 17.12 -3.66 -6.65
N GLU A 24 17.42 -3.88 -7.93
CA GLU A 24 18.62 -3.33 -8.56
C GLU A 24 18.66 -1.80 -8.45
N TYR A 25 19.86 -1.25 -8.28
CA TYR A 25 20.14 0.18 -8.09
C TYR A 25 19.58 0.83 -6.82
N SER A 26 18.84 0.08 -5.99
CA SER A 26 18.43 0.56 -4.67
C SER A 26 19.57 0.48 -3.66
N SER A 27 19.48 1.34 -2.65
CA SER A 27 20.54 1.55 -1.65
C SER A 27 19.96 2.02 -0.31
N ILE A 28 20.81 2.31 0.67
CA ILE A 28 20.35 2.86 1.96
C ILE A 28 19.87 4.31 1.82
N GLU A 29 20.35 5.01 0.80
CA GLU A 29 19.99 6.39 0.47
C GLU A 29 18.53 6.51 -0.02
N ASP A 30 17.93 5.43 -0.50
CA ASP A 30 16.53 5.35 -0.91
C ASP A 30 15.56 5.12 0.25
N VAL A 31 16.07 5.02 1.48
CA VAL A 31 15.29 4.74 2.69
C VAL A 31 14.84 6.03 3.37
N ASP A 32 13.57 6.08 3.78
CA ASP A 32 13.03 7.08 4.68
C ASP A 32 13.39 6.75 6.14
N GLU A 33 14.34 7.50 6.69
CA GLU A 33 14.81 7.32 8.07
C GLU A 33 13.70 7.51 9.11
N ASN A 34 12.65 8.27 8.82
CA ASN A 34 11.53 8.46 9.73
C ASN A 34 10.73 7.16 9.87
N LEU A 35 10.50 6.45 8.77
CA LEU A 35 9.80 5.15 8.78
C LEU A 35 10.63 4.09 9.51
N VAL A 36 11.94 4.10 9.33
CA VAL A 36 12.83 3.22 10.09
C VAL A 36 12.80 3.57 11.58
N SER A 37 12.74 4.86 11.93
CA SER A 37 12.64 5.33 13.31
C SER A 37 11.31 4.95 13.97
N GLU A 38 10.18 5.09 13.27
CA GLU A 38 8.88 4.57 13.70
C GLU A 38 8.95 3.06 13.96
N PHE A 39 9.57 2.31 13.04
CA PHE A 39 9.72 0.87 13.17
C PHE A 39 10.62 0.46 14.34
N LYS A 40 11.70 1.21 14.60
CA LYS A 40 12.57 1.02 15.78
C LYS A 40 11.82 1.22 17.09
N GLN A 41 10.96 2.22 17.18
CA GLN A 41 10.14 2.48 18.36
C GLN A 41 9.19 1.31 18.64
N LEU A 42 8.57 0.74 17.60
CA LEU A 42 7.71 -0.44 17.72
C LEU A 42 8.45 -1.69 18.20
N LEU A 43 9.75 -1.78 17.90
CA LEU A 43 10.61 -2.90 18.27
C LEU A 43 11.38 -2.68 19.58
N ASP A 44 11.23 -1.51 20.22
CA ASP A 44 12.00 -1.08 21.40
C ASP A 44 13.51 -1.27 21.21
N THR A 45 14.04 -0.74 20.09
CA THR A 45 15.45 -0.91 19.71
C THR A 45 16.09 0.38 19.22
N ASN A 46 17.41 0.51 19.41
CA ASN A 46 18.20 1.65 18.92
C ASN A 46 19.39 1.21 18.05
N VAL A 47 19.28 0.05 17.41
CA VAL A 47 20.29 -0.45 16.45
C VAL A 47 20.37 0.51 15.26
N ASP A 48 21.54 0.59 14.62
CA ASP A 48 21.73 1.34 13.37
C ASP A 48 20.72 0.94 12.26
N ASN A 49 20.35 1.89 11.40
CA ASN A 49 19.33 1.70 10.36
C ASN A 49 19.68 0.54 9.42
N GLU A 50 20.87 0.56 8.85
CA GLU A 50 21.30 -0.44 7.87
C GLU A 50 21.38 -1.83 8.52
N LYS A 51 21.91 -1.90 9.76
CA LYS A 51 21.95 -3.15 10.53
C LYS A 51 20.56 -3.71 10.81
N LEU A 52 19.60 -2.86 11.17
CA LEU A 52 18.22 -3.28 11.42
C LEU A 52 17.57 -3.84 10.14
N LEU A 53 17.71 -3.12 9.02
CA LEU A 53 17.14 -3.55 7.73
C LEU A 53 17.75 -4.89 7.28
N LYS A 54 19.07 -5.07 7.43
CA LYS A 54 19.73 -6.35 7.15
C LYS A 54 19.25 -7.47 8.06
N ALA A 55 19.19 -7.24 9.37
CA ALA A 55 18.76 -8.23 10.35
C ALA A 55 17.31 -8.70 10.15
N ARG A 56 16.45 -7.85 9.58
CA ARG A 56 15.04 -8.17 9.29
C ARG A 56 14.79 -8.63 7.85
N GLY A 57 15.84 -8.71 7.02
CA GLY A 57 15.72 -9.17 5.63
C GLY A 57 15.14 -8.13 4.66
N PHE A 58 15.12 -6.86 5.04
CA PHE A 58 14.71 -5.74 4.19
C PHE A 58 15.84 -5.21 3.30
N MET A 59 17.08 -5.61 3.57
CA MET A 59 18.26 -5.25 2.79
C MET A 59 19.27 -6.40 2.77
N ARG A 60 19.88 -6.69 1.61
CA ARG A 60 20.99 -7.63 1.46
C ARG A 60 21.95 -7.11 0.38
N GLU A 61 23.25 -7.35 0.54
CA GLU A 61 24.27 -6.91 -0.44
C GLU A 61 24.25 -5.40 -0.76
N GLY A 62 23.85 -4.58 0.21
CA GLY A 62 23.72 -3.11 0.04
C GLY A 62 22.47 -2.67 -0.74
N LYS A 63 21.60 -3.60 -1.15
CA LYS A 63 20.37 -3.34 -1.89
C LYS A 63 19.14 -3.66 -1.05
N LEU A 64 18.06 -2.91 -1.25
CA LEU A 64 16.78 -3.21 -0.63
C LEU A 64 16.17 -4.47 -1.25
N THR A 65 15.45 -5.24 -0.44
CA THR A 65 14.48 -6.20 -0.96
C THR A 65 13.21 -5.47 -1.41
N VAL A 66 12.37 -6.09 -2.23
CA VAL A 66 11.06 -5.53 -2.60
C VAL A 66 10.23 -5.18 -1.35
N ALA A 67 10.24 -6.01 -0.31
CA ALA A 67 9.60 -5.70 0.96
C ALA A 67 10.24 -4.48 1.65
N GLY A 68 11.58 -4.38 1.67
CA GLY A 68 12.26 -3.22 2.22
C GLY A 68 11.90 -1.93 1.50
N LEU A 69 11.82 -1.99 0.18
CA LEU A 69 11.40 -0.86 -0.64
C LEU A 69 9.93 -0.49 -0.39
N LEU A 70 9.02 -1.47 -0.35
CA LEU A 70 7.59 -1.25 -0.09
C LEU A 70 7.33 -0.58 1.28
N LEU A 71 8.12 -0.92 2.29
CA LEU A 71 7.89 -0.47 3.66
C LEU A 71 8.65 0.80 4.03
N PHE A 72 9.81 1.03 3.43
CA PHE A 72 10.74 2.06 3.90
C PHE A 72 11.24 3.00 2.81
N SER A 73 10.87 2.84 1.53
CA SER A 73 11.41 3.71 0.48
C SER A 73 10.82 5.12 0.50
N ASN A 74 11.67 6.11 0.25
CA ASN A 74 11.25 7.49 -0.03
C ASN A 74 10.76 7.70 -1.48
N ASN A 75 11.08 6.79 -2.41
CA ASN A 75 10.84 6.94 -3.85
C ASN A 75 10.44 5.62 -4.54
N ILE A 76 9.41 4.95 -4.01
CA ILE A 76 8.99 3.63 -4.52
C ILE A 76 8.64 3.61 -6.01
N ASN A 77 8.04 4.68 -6.54
CA ASN A 77 7.63 4.80 -7.94
C ASN A 77 8.76 4.62 -8.95
N VAL A 78 10.00 4.94 -8.58
CA VAL A 78 11.16 4.80 -9.47
C VAL A 78 11.45 3.33 -9.74
N TYR A 79 11.19 2.47 -8.75
CA TYR A 79 11.55 1.05 -8.77
C TYR A 79 10.34 0.14 -9.04
N LEU A 80 9.18 0.46 -8.45
CA LEU A 80 7.91 -0.22 -8.65
C LEU A 80 6.78 0.79 -8.93
N PRO A 81 6.65 1.30 -10.17
CA PRO A 81 5.57 2.24 -10.55
C PRO A 81 4.15 1.69 -10.32
N SER A 82 4.00 0.37 -10.24
CA SER A 82 2.73 -0.32 -9.99
C SER A 82 2.37 -0.40 -8.49
N ALA A 83 3.30 -0.08 -7.58
CA ALA A 83 3.11 -0.15 -6.14
C ALA A 83 2.42 1.13 -5.61
N ARG A 84 1.12 1.24 -5.90
CA ARG A 84 0.29 2.38 -5.51
C ARG A 84 -1.12 1.96 -5.11
N ILE A 85 -1.74 2.75 -4.24
CA ILE A 85 -3.15 2.66 -3.91
C ILE A 85 -3.87 3.76 -4.71
N ARG A 86 -4.86 3.39 -5.53
CA ARG A 86 -5.65 4.37 -6.29
C ARG A 86 -7.10 4.35 -5.79
N PHE A 87 -7.58 5.51 -5.38
CA PHE A 87 -8.97 5.73 -5.04
C PHE A 87 -9.69 6.37 -6.24
N MET A 88 -10.78 5.75 -6.68
CA MET A 88 -11.66 6.31 -7.70
C MET A 88 -13.09 6.34 -7.18
N ARG A 89 -13.78 7.47 -7.38
CA ARG A 89 -15.20 7.62 -7.09
C ARG A 89 -15.93 7.97 -8.36
N TYR A 90 -17.01 7.23 -8.61
CA TYR A 90 -17.90 7.42 -9.75
C TYR A 90 -19.24 7.97 -9.28
N GLU A 91 -19.91 8.75 -10.11
CA GLU A 91 -21.29 9.18 -9.91
C GLU A 91 -22.25 8.21 -10.60
N GLY A 92 -23.30 7.78 -9.90
CA GLY A 92 -24.23 6.77 -10.40
C GLY A 92 -23.82 5.34 -10.03
N THR A 93 -24.42 4.34 -10.68
CA THR A 93 -24.28 2.92 -10.31
C THR A 93 -23.47 2.10 -11.30
N LYS A 94 -22.97 2.71 -12.38
CA LYS A 94 -22.18 2.06 -13.43
C LYS A 94 -21.06 2.98 -13.88
N GLU A 95 -19.95 2.41 -14.30
CA GLU A 95 -18.88 3.14 -14.95
C GLU A 95 -19.32 3.59 -16.35
N GLU A 96 -19.08 4.86 -16.67
CA GLU A 96 -19.35 5.45 -17.97
C GLU A 96 -18.06 6.06 -18.53
N SER A 97 -17.97 6.17 -19.86
CA SER A 97 -16.75 6.61 -20.55
C SER A 97 -17.02 7.62 -21.67
N GLY A 98 -15.95 8.21 -22.20
CA GLY A 98 -16.03 9.22 -23.25
C GLY A 98 -16.79 10.47 -22.79
N ALA A 99 -17.77 10.90 -23.58
CA ALA A 99 -18.59 12.07 -23.26
C ALA A 99 -19.45 11.91 -21.99
N ARG A 100 -19.59 10.68 -21.46
CA ARG A 100 -20.37 10.39 -20.25
C ARG A 100 -19.49 10.05 -19.04
N LEU A 101 -18.19 10.32 -19.10
CA LEU A 101 -17.25 10.03 -18.00
C LEU A 101 -17.81 10.55 -16.67
N ASN A 102 -17.99 9.63 -15.72
CA ASN A 102 -18.63 9.91 -14.43
C ASN A 102 -17.66 9.78 -13.25
N VAL A 103 -16.35 9.83 -13.50
CA VAL A 103 -15.33 9.89 -12.44
C VAL A 103 -15.38 11.27 -11.79
N VAL A 104 -15.74 11.32 -10.51
CA VAL A 104 -15.80 12.57 -9.73
C VAL A 104 -14.58 12.77 -8.83
N LYS A 105 -13.82 11.71 -8.57
CA LYS A 105 -12.56 11.78 -7.82
C LYS A 105 -11.62 10.67 -8.28
N ASP A 106 -10.36 11.03 -8.47
CA ASP A 106 -9.26 10.12 -8.78
C ASP A 106 -8.02 10.59 -8.03
N ILE A 107 -7.57 9.81 -7.06
CA ILE A 107 -6.43 10.12 -6.19
C ILE A 107 -5.53 8.88 -6.10
N THR A 108 -4.24 9.10 -6.20
CA THR A 108 -3.22 8.04 -6.08
C THR A 108 -2.34 8.31 -4.86
N PHE A 109 -2.08 7.26 -4.09
CA PHE A 109 -1.14 7.23 -2.98
C PHE A 109 -0.01 6.27 -3.35
N ASP A 110 1.19 6.82 -3.52
CA ASP A 110 2.33 6.18 -4.17
C ASP A 110 3.62 6.32 -3.34
N LYS A 111 3.46 6.49 -2.03
CA LYS A 111 4.52 6.43 -1.03
C LYS A 111 4.70 5.00 -0.51
N ALA A 112 5.69 4.78 0.34
CA ALA A 112 5.82 3.53 1.10
C ALA A 112 4.49 3.14 1.77
N LEU A 113 4.20 1.85 1.81
CA LEU A 113 2.92 1.29 2.24
C LEU A 113 2.44 1.83 3.60
N PRO A 114 3.27 1.96 4.65
CA PRO A 114 2.81 2.53 5.92
C PRO A 114 2.24 3.94 5.76
N VAL A 115 2.85 4.77 4.92
CA VAL A 115 2.40 6.14 4.65
C VAL A 115 1.17 6.12 3.75
N ALA A 116 1.22 5.39 2.64
CA ALA A 116 0.12 5.31 1.69
C ALA A 116 -1.16 4.77 2.33
N ILE A 117 -1.07 3.79 3.24
CA ILE A 117 -2.20 3.26 4.01
C ILE A 117 -2.81 4.33 4.92
N ARG A 118 -1.97 5.09 5.65
CA ARG A 118 -2.44 6.18 6.52
C ARG A 118 -3.13 7.28 5.72
N GLU A 119 -2.52 7.70 4.62
CA GLU A 119 -3.07 8.74 3.74
C GLU A 119 -4.37 8.28 3.07
N ALA A 120 -4.40 7.07 2.53
CA ALA A 120 -5.60 6.48 1.93
C ALA A 120 -6.73 6.37 2.94
N ARG A 121 -6.45 5.86 4.16
CA ARG A 121 -7.44 5.76 5.24
C ARG A 121 -8.02 7.14 5.59
N ALA A 122 -7.16 8.12 5.84
CA ALA A 122 -7.57 9.47 6.17
C ALA A 122 -8.44 10.07 5.05
N PHE A 123 -8.02 9.89 3.80
CA PHE A 123 -8.76 10.38 2.65
C PHE A 123 -10.12 9.70 2.48
N ILE A 124 -10.19 8.36 2.52
CA ILE A 124 -11.44 7.61 2.36
C ILE A 124 -12.47 8.02 3.41
N ASN A 125 -12.07 8.23 4.66
CA ASN A 125 -12.96 8.74 5.70
C ASN A 125 -13.64 10.06 5.32
N THR A 126 -12.95 10.97 4.62
CA THR A 126 -13.54 12.23 4.14
C THR A 126 -14.54 12.04 2.98
N GLN A 127 -14.54 10.88 2.34
CA GLN A 127 -15.38 10.58 1.18
C GLN A 127 -16.71 9.90 1.57
N LEU A 128 -16.78 9.32 2.76
CA LEU A 128 -17.97 8.66 3.28
C LEU A 128 -18.98 9.67 3.80
N ARG A 129 -20.27 9.39 3.61
CA ARG A 129 -21.33 10.22 4.19
C ARG A 129 -21.37 10.02 5.70
N GLU A 130 -21.78 11.06 6.42
CA GLU A 130 -22.06 10.98 7.85
C GLU A 130 -23.54 11.27 8.11
N TYR A 131 -24.15 10.49 8.99
CA TYR A 131 -25.53 10.63 9.38
C TYR A 131 -25.59 11.04 10.85
N THR A 132 -26.16 12.21 11.13
CA THR A 132 -26.37 12.69 12.50
C THR A 132 -27.84 12.60 12.88
N PHE A 133 -28.14 11.96 14.02
CA PHE A 133 -29.50 11.80 14.53
C PHE A 133 -29.56 11.90 16.06
N LEU A 134 -30.74 12.17 16.61
CA LEU A 134 -30.96 12.21 18.06
C LEU A 134 -31.05 10.79 18.62
N GLY A 135 -30.08 10.42 19.46
CA GLY A 135 -30.03 9.12 20.12
C GLY A 135 -31.05 9.00 21.26
N LYS A 136 -31.26 7.76 21.72
CA LYS A 136 -32.23 7.42 22.79
C LYS A 136 -31.95 8.12 24.12
N GLU A 137 -30.72 8.56 24.36
CA GLU A 137 -30.30 9.31 25.55
C GLU A 137 -30.44 10.84 25.39
N GLY A 138 -31.12 11.30 24.33
CA GLY A 138 -31.28 12.74 24.05
C GLY A 138 -30.01 13.45 23.58
N ARG A 139 -28.98 12.70 23.15
CA ARG A 139 -27.73 13.23 22.60
C ARG A 139 -27.66 12.99 21.10
N PHE A 140 -27.11 13.94 20.34
CA PHE A 140 -26.81 13.72 18.93
C PHE A 140 -25.69 12.70 18.78
N VAL A 141 -25.89 11.76 17.86
CA VAL A 141 -24.92 10.73 17.49
C VAL A 141 -24.67 10.84 16.00
N THR A 142 -23.40 10.85 15.59
CA THR A 142 -22.96 10.86 14.20
C THR A 142 -22.38 9.49 13.85
N LEU A 143 -22.85 8.90 12.77
CA LEU A 143 -22.40 7.59 12.29
C LEU A 143 -21.96 7.71 10.82
N PRO A 144 -20.79 7.16 10.44
CA PRO A 144 -20.40 7.09 9.04
C PRO A 144 -21.26 6.09 8.27
N GLU A 145 -21.37 6.28 6.96
CA GLU A 145 -22.12 5.42 6.03
C GLU A 145 -21.71 3.95 6.11
N TYR A 146 -20.41 3.70 6.26
CA TYR A 146 -19.86 2.37 6.50
C TYR A 146 -18.96 2.40 7.75
N PRO A 147 -18.99 1.34 8.59
CA PRO A 147 -18.07 1.21 9.71
C PRO A 147 -16.61 1.25 9.23
N GLU A 148 -15.79 2.09 9.85
CA GLU A 148 -14.39 2.30 9.45
C GLU A 148 -13.61 0.98 9.36
N PHE A 149 -13.74 0.15 10.39
CA PHE A 149 -13.08 -1.14 10.48
C PHE A 149 -13.36 -2.05 9.28
N ALA A 150 -14.61 -2.08 8.78
CA ALA A 150 -15.02 -3.03 7.76
C ALA A 150 -14.36 -2.78 6.40
N TRP A 151 -14.40 -1.53 5.92
CA TRP A 151 -13.76 -1.19 4.64
C TRP A 151 -12.24 -1.08 4.77
N PHE A 152 -11.73 -0.66 5.95
CA PHE A 152 -10.30 -0.58 6.18
C PHE A 152 -9.65 -1.98 6.14
N GLU A 153 -10.27 -2.97 6.79
CA GLU A 153 -9.83 -4.37 6.72
C GLU A 153 -9.85 -4.90 5.29
N GLY A 154 -10.90 -4.59 4.51
CA GLY A 154 -10.97 -4.93 3.09
C GLY A 154 -9.82 -4.32 2.27
N MET A 155 -9.48 -3.05 2.54
CA MET A 155 -8.34 -2.38 1.90
C MET A 155 -7.00 -3.04 2.29
N ILE A 156 -6.78 -3.33 3.58
CA ILE A 156 -5.56 -3.98 4.06
C ILE A 156 -5.41 -5.37 3.45
N ASN A 157 -6.46 -6.18 3.43
CA ASN A 157 -6.43 -7.51 2.81
C ASN A 157 -6.08 -7.44 1.32
N ALA A 158 -6.63 -6.46 0.58
CA ALA A 158 -6.29 -6.25 -0.82
C ALA A 158 -4.81 -5.86 -1.02
N ILE A 159 -4.22 -5.08 -0.11
CA ILE A 159 -2.81 -4.68 -0.16
C ILE A 159 -1.90 -5.87 0.15
N ILE A 160 -2.15 -6.60 1.23
CA ILE A 160 -1.33 -7.74 1.67
C ILE A 160 -1.34 -8.88 0.65
N HIS A 161 -2.48 -9.14 0.02
CA HIS A 161 -2.62 -10.19 -0.98
C HIS A 161 -2.33 -9.72 -2.42
N ARG A 162 -1.84 -8.49 -2.60
CA ARG A 162 -1.49 -7.97 -3.92
C ARG A 162 -0.26 -8.69 -4.46
N ARG A 163 -0.35 -9.15 -5.71
CA ARG A 163 0.80 -9.60 -6.50
C ARG A 163 1.57 -8.38 -7.02
N TYR A 164 2.67 -8.02 -6.37
CA TYR A 164 3.47 -6.83 -6.72
C TYR A 164 4.37 -7.02 -7.96
N ASP A 165 4.52 -8.26 -8.43
CA ASP A 165 5.18 -8.65 -9.67
C ASP A 165 4.31 -8.38 -10.91
N ASN A 166 3.00 -8.26 -10.74
CA ASN A 166 2.07 -7.97 -11.83
C ASN A 166 2.13 -6.50 -12.28
N GLN A 167 2.89 -6.22 -13.33
CA GLN A 167 2.99 -4.87 -13.94
C GLN A 167 1.77 -4.49 -14.81
N GLY A 168 0.83 -5.41 -15.06
CA GLY A 168 -0.20 -5.25 -16.10
C GLY A 168 -1.62 -4.91 -15.62
N ASP A 169 -1.97 -5.18 -14.36
CA ASP A 169 -3.36 -5.13 -13.91
C ASP A 169 -3.62 -3.84 -13.11
N HIS A 170 -4.04 -2.81 -13.83
CA HIS A 170 -4.67 -1.64 -13.24
C HIS A 170 -6.15 -1.72 -13.53
N ILE A 171 -6.97 -1.32 -12.56
CA ILE A 171 -8.39 -1.05 -12.79
C ILE A 171 -8.44 -0.02 -13.92
N ARG A 172 -8.92 -0.45 -15.09
CA ARG A 172 -9.24 0.44 -16.22
C ARG A 172 -10.54 1.16 -15.91
#